data_AF-A0A6P7G1A2-F1
#
_entry.id   AF-A0A6P7G1A2-F1
#
_cell.length_a   1.000
_cell.length_b   1.000
_cell.length_c   1.000
_cell.angle_alpha   90.00
_cell.angle_beta   90.00
_cell.angle_gamma   90.00
#
_symmetry.space_group_name_H-M   'P 1'
#
loop_
_entity.id
_entity.type
_entity.pdbx_description
1 polymer ?
#
loop_
_entity_poly.entity_id
_entity_poly.type
_entity_poly.pdbx_seq_one_letter_code
_entity_poly.pdbx_strand_id
1 'polypeptide(L)'
;MISKEGDLLTRERLCCGLSIFEVVLSRLRSFLDDPVWVGPPPTNGVMNVDECTEFHRLWSALQFVYCIPVSENEYTVEELFGEGLHWAGCTMIVLLGQQRRFEALDFCYHILRVQRVDMKDEVVKGINLKRMVDRIRRFQVLNSQIFAILNKFLRSGESDELSVEHVRCFPPPIHPSINPQQHYHAPEHLRQY
;
A
#
# COMPACT_ATOMS: atom_id res chain seq x y z
N MET A 1 -48.49 22.35 -1.86
CA MET A 1 -47.44 21.79 -2.74
C MET A 1 -46.07 22.27 -2.29
N ILE A 2 -45.83 23.59 -2.21
CA ILE A 2 -44.58 24.23 -1.76
C ILE A 2 -44.07 23.73 -0.38
N SER A 3 -44.95 23.57 0.61
CA SER A 3 -44.55 23.14 1.96
C SER A 3 -44.01 21.70 2.02
N LYS A 4 -44.46 20.79 1.15
CA LYS A 4 -43.95 19.40 1.13
C LYS A 4 -42.55 19.32 0.51
N GLU A 5 -42.29 20.15 -0.49
CA GLU A 5 -41.00 20.23 -1.17
C GLU A 5 -39.95 20.90 -0.27
N GLY A 6 -40.34 21.95 0.48
CA GLY A 6 -39.47 22.56 1.48
C GLY A 6 -39.10 21.62 2.65
N ASP A 7 -40.04 20.78 3.09
CA ASP A 7 -39.79 19.77 4.12
C ASP A 7 -38.77 18.71 3.64
N LEU A 8 -38.91 18.26 2.39
CA LEU A 8 -37.99 17.30 1.77
C LEU A 8 -36.56 17.85 1.70
N LEU A 9 -36.36 19.06 1.16
CA LEU A 9 -35.06 19.70 1.03
C LEU A 9 -34.37 19.98 2.38
N THR A 10 -35.15 20.15 3.44
CA THR A 10 -34.61 20.39 4.79
C THR A 10 -34.16 19.09 5.45
N ARG A 11 -34.88 17.99 5.17
CA ARG A 11 -34.65 16.66 5.75
C ARG A 11 -33.56 15.88 5.03
N GLU A 12 -33.50 15.94 3.71
CA GLU A 12 -32.52 15.21 2.90
C GLU A 12 -31.21 15.99 2.82
N ARG A 13 -30.26 15.63 3.69
CA ARG A 13 -28.92 16.21 3.74
C ARG A 13 -27.88 15.15 3.43
N LEU A 14 -26.75 15.57 2.84
CA LEU A 14 -25.62 14.67 2.56
C LEU A 14 -25.12 13.94 3.83
N CYS A 15 -25.20 14.60 4.99
CA CYS A 15 -24.80 14.00 6.27
C CYS A 15 -25.71 12.86 6.76
N CYS A 16 -26.83 12.58 6.08
CA CYS A 16 -27.79 11.53 6.44
C CYS A 16 -27.44 10.15 5.86
N GLY A 17 -26.22 9.94 5.35
CA GLY A 17 -25.75 8.63 4.90
C GLY A 17 -24.97 8.62 3.58
N LEU A 18 -24.64 9.79 3.00
CA LEU A 18 -23.88 9.89 1.75
C LEU A 18 -22.44 10.32 2.02
N SER A 19 -21.48 9.70 1.32
CA SER A 19 -20.05 10.02 1.40
C SER A 19 -19.52 10.47 0.04
N ILE A 20 -19.26 11.77 -0.12
CA ILE A 20 -18.63 12.32 -1.34
C ILE A 20 -17.19 11.79 -1.49
N PHE A 21 -16.49 11.59 -0.37
CA PHE A 21 -15.08 11.21 -0.39
C PHE A 21 -14.86 9.84 -1.04
N GLU A 22 -15.78 8.89 -0.78
CA GLU A 22 -15.75 7.58 -1.41
C GLU A 22 -15.92 7.67 -2.93
N VAL A 23 -16.87 8.48 -3.40
CA VAL A 23 -17.10 8.72 -4.84
C VAL A 23 -15.84 9.32 -5.50
N VAL A 24 -15.17 10.25 -4.82
CA VAL A 24 -13.91 10.83 -5.30
C VAL A 24 -12.83 9.76 -5.40
N LEU A 25 -12.64 8.92 -4.38
CA LEU A 25 -11.65 7.84 -4.40
C LEU A 25 -11.92 6.81 -5.50
N SER A 26 -13.19 6.43 -5.70
CA SER A 26 -13.60 5.54 -6.79
C SER A 26 -13.27 6.13 -8.16
N ARG A 27 -13.54 7.43 -8.35
CA ARG A 27 -13.16 8.13 -9.57
C ARG A 27 -11.65 8.22 -9.77
N LEU A 28 -10.89 8.51 -8.72
CA LEU A 28 -9.42 8.52 -8.80
C LEU A 28 -8.86 7.15 -9.19
N ARG A 29 -9.46 6.04 -8.71
CA ARG A 29 -9.07 4.69 -9.11
C ARG A 29 -9.18 4.49 -10.62
N SER A 30 -10.19 5.09 -11.27
CA SER A 30 -10.37 4.99 -12.72
C SER A 30 -9.29 5.72 -13.53
N PHE A 31 -8.51 6.61 -12.91
CA PHE A 31 -7.37 7.28 -13.55
C PHE A 31 -6.05 6.49 -13.41
N LEU A 32 -6.06 5.36 -12.70
CA LEU A 32 -4.91 4.48 -12.48
C LEU A 32 -5.04 3.19 -13.33
N ASP A 33 -5.37 3.35 -14.61
CA ASP A 33 -5.64 2.26 -15.55
C ASP A 33 -4.40 1.80 -16.33
N ASP A 34 -3.36 2.62 -16.40
CA ASP A 34 -2.10 2.27 -17.07
C ASP A 34 -1.42 1.06 -16.39
N PRO A 35 -1.01 0.02 -17.15
CA PRO A 35 -0.37 -1.16 -16.59
C PRO A 35 0.94 -0.88 -15.84
N VAL A 36 1.58 0.28 -16.03
CA VAL A 36 2.79 0.69 -15.30
C VAL A 36 2.58 0.69 -13.78
N TRP A 37 1.34 0.92 -13.30
CA TRP A 37 1.06 0.99 -11.86
C TRP A 37 1.12 -0.37 -11.16
N VAL A 38 0.81 -1.44 -11.88
CA VAL A 38 0.72 -2.82 -11.35
C VAL A 38 1.88 -3.69 -11.84
N GLY A 39 2.48 -3.35 -12.98
CA GLY A 39 3.56 -4.13 -13.57
C GLY A 39 3.11 -5.48 -14.14
N PRO A 40 4.07 -6.31 -14.58
CA PRO A 40 3.78 -7.62 -15.14
C PRO A 40 3.31 -8.62 -14.05
N PRO A 41 2.62 -9.70 -14.45
CA PRO A 41 2.26 -10.78 -13.54
C PRO A 41 3.49 -11.40 -12.86
N PRO A 42 3.34 -11.86 -11.60
CA PRO A 42 4.45 -12.44 -10.85
C PRO A 42 4.88 -13.80 -11.39
N THR A 43 6.20 -14.01 -11.44
CA THR A 43 6.83 -15.24 -11.94
C THR A 43 6.45 -16.48 -11.13
N ASN A 44 6.33 -16.32 -9.81
CA ASN A 44 5.90 -17.38 -8.89
C ASN A 44 4.38 -17.66 -8.94
N GLY A 45 3.62 -16.92 -9.74
CA GLY A 45 2.18 -17.05 -9.87
C GLY A 45 1.37 -16.55 -8.68
N VAL A 46 1.99 -15.95 -7.66
CA VAL A 46 1.34 -15.44 -6.43
C VAL A 46 1.46 -13.92 -6.32
N MET A 47 2.67 -13.40 -6.12
CA MET A 47 2.96 -11.97 -5.99
C MET A 47 4.45 -11.67 -6.24
N ASN A 48 4.75 -10.45 -6.69
CA ASN A 48 6.12 -9.98 -6.84
C ASN A 48 6.76 -9.81 -5.46
N VAL A 49 7.98 -10.33 -5.28
CA VAL A 49 8.68 -10.31 -3.98
C VAL A 49 9.94 -9.50 -4.07
N ASP A 50 10.82 -9.75 -5.03
CA ASP A 50 12.09 -9.01 -5.17
C ASP A 50 12.02 -7.99 -6.30
N GLU A 51 11.08 -8.18 -7.21
CA GLU A 51 10.87 -7.30 -8.35
C GLU A 51 10.35 -5.93 -7.91
N CYS A 52 10.91 -4.87 -8.51
CA CYS A 52 10.55 -3.48 -8.28
C CYS A 52 9.66 -2.91 -9.38
N THR A 53 8.61 -3.65 -9.75
CA THR A 53 7.73 -3.32 -10.89
C THR A 53 6.37 -2.75 -10.51
N GLU A 54 6.05 -2.67 -9.22
CA GLU A 54 4.78 -2.16 -8.70
C GLU A 54 4.95 -0.75 -8.09
N PHE A 55 3.93 0.10 -8.15
CA PHE A 55 4.00 1.47 -7.61
C PHE A 55 4.47 1.53 -6.15
N HIS A 56 4.01 0.63 -5.29
CA HIS A 56 4.44 0.63 -3.89
C HIS A 56 5.95 0.45 -3.70
N ARG A 57 6.64 -0.21 -4.65
CA ARG A 57 8.10 -0.36 -4.64
C ARG A 57 8.80 0.97 -4.93
N LEU A 58 8.30 1.72 -5.90
CA LEU A 58 8.74 3.10 -6.14
C LEU A 58 8.49 3.97 -4.91
N TRP A 59 7.31 3.84 -4.30
CA TRP A 59 6.98 4.58 -3.08
C TRP A 59 7.92 4.23 -1.91
N SER A 60 8.28 2.96 -1.73
CA SER A 60 9.29 2.54 -0.74
C SER A 60 10.65 3.18 -0.99
N ALA A 61 11.06 3.35 -2.25
CA ALA A 61 12.31 4.04 -2.59
C ALA A 61 12.23 5.55 -2.27
N LEU A 62 11.11 6.20 -2.58
CA LEU A 62 10.87 7.60 -2.18
C LEU A 62 10.86 7.74 -0.66
N GLN A 63 10.20 6.81 0.04
CA GLN A 63 10.20 6.74 1.50
C GLN A 63 11.59 6.60 2.08
N PHE A 64 12.42 5.78 1.46
CA PHE A 64 13.82 5.68 1.85
C PHE A 64 14.50 7.05 1.79
N VAL A 65 14.35 7.79 0.67
CA VAL A 65 14.95 9.11 0.49
C VAL A 65 14.47 10.11 1.54
N TYR A 66 13.16 10.28 1.73
CA TYR A 66 12.66 11.30 2.65
C TYR A 66 12.77 10.92 4.14
N CYS A 67 13.09 9.65 4.45
CA CYS A 67 13.48 9.21 5.79
C CYS A 67 14.94 9.55 6.13
N ILE A 68 15.79 9.85 5.15
CA ILE A 68 17.19 10.24 5.40
C ILE A 68 17.19 11.55 6.21
N PRO A 69 17.86 11.60 7.37
CA PRO A 69 18.01 12.84 8.14
C PRO A 69 18.81 13.88 7.34
N VAL A 70 18.28 15.09 7.24
CA VAL A 70 18.94 16.24 6.63
C VAL A 70 19.82 16.98 7.67
N SER A 71 20.66 17.89 7.19
CA SER A 71 21.46 18.76 8.07
C SER A 71 20.59 19.84 8.74
N GLU A 72 21.11 20.49 9.80
CA GLU A 72 20.35 21.48 10.59
C GLU A 72 19.88 22.71 9.81
N ASN A 73 20.50 23.00 8.66
CA ASN A 73 20.19 24.16 7.82
C ASN A 73 19.39 23.79 6.56
N GLU A 74 18.88 22.57 6.47
CA GLU A 74 18.11 22.07 5.32
C GLU A 74 16.67 21.80 5.74
N TYR A 75 15.74 22.09 4.82
CA TYR A 75 14.34 21.78 5.03
C TYR A 75 14.07 20.28 4.86
N THR A 76 13.28 19.75 5.78
CA THR A 76 12.74 18.39 5.74
C THR A 76 11.57 18.27 4.77
N VAL A 77 11.22 17.04 4.38
CA VAL A 77 10.08 16.81 3.47
C VAL A 77 8.76 17.29 4.06
N GLU A 78 8.60 17.14 5.38
CA GLU A 78 7.40 17.52 6.11
C GLU A 78 7.25 19.05 6.23
N GLU A 79 8.35 19.81 6.22
CA GLU A 79 8.32 21.27 6.16
C GLU A 79 7.96 21.78 4.75
N LEU A 80 8.39 21.08 3.70
CA LEU A 80 8.17 21.50 2.32
C LEU A 80 6.79 21.08 1.78
N PHE A 81 6.33 19.87 2.10
CA PHE A 81 5.15 19.26 1.48
C PHE A 81 4.05 18.87 2.50
N GLY A 82 4.32 18.98 3.80
CA GLY A 82 3.41 18.54 4.86
C GLY A 82 3.01 17.06 4.74
N GLU A 83 1.79 16.74 5.17
CA GLU A 83 1.24 15.38 5.06
C GLU A 83 0.64 15.08 3.67
N GLY A 84 0.45 16.11 2.82
CA GLY A 84 -0.18 15.96 1.51
C GLY A 84 0.54 14.96 0.60
N LEU A 85 1.88 14.94 0.66
CA LEU A 85 2.71 13.95 -0.04
C LEU A 85 2.34 12.51 0.37
N HIS A 86 2.20 12.26 1.67
CA HIS A 86 1.88 10.95 2.21
C HIS A 86 0.45 10.54 1.88
N TRP A 87 -0.50 11.49 1.96
CA TRP A 87 -1.87 11.27 1.52
C TRP A 87 -1.95 10.87 0.06
N ALA A 88 -1.20 11.51 -0.83
CA ALA A 88 -1.17 11.16 -2.25
C ALA A 88 -0.61 9.74 -2.47
N GLY A 89 0.58 9.44 -1.95
CA GLY A 89 1.21 8.13 -2.13
C GLY A 89 0.41 6.99 -1.51
N CYS A 90 -0.08 7.16 -0.28
CA CYS A 90 -0.91 6.16 0.38
C CYS A 90 -2.25 5.94 -0.33
N THR A 91 -2.86 7.00 -0.87
CA THR A 91 -4.08 6.88 -1.68
C THR A 91 -3.84 6.01 -2.89
N MET A 92 -2.78 6.27 -3.66
CA MET A 92 -2.44 5.44 -4.83
C MET A 92 -2.19 3.98 -4.45
N ILE A 93 -1.42 3.73 -3.38
CA ILE A 93 -1.15 2.37 -2.89
C ILE A 93 -2.45 1.63 -2.54
N VAL A 94 -3.39 2.29 -1.87
CA VAL A 94 -4.68 1.68 -1.49
C VAL A 94 -5.55 1.42 -2.72
N LEU A 95 -5.69 2.40 -3.62
CA LEU A 95 -6.54 2.27 -4.82
C LEU A 95 -6.02 1.20 -5.79
N LEU A 96 -4.71 0.96 -5.82
CA LEU A 96 -4.07 -0.13 -6.57
C LEU A 96 -4.11 -1.49 -5.85
N GLY A 97 -4.65 -1.57 -4.63
CA GLY A 97 -4.67 -2.82 -3.85
C GLY A 97 -3.27 -3.32 -3.46
N GLN A 98 -2.33 -2.40 -3.23
CA GLN A 98 -0.92 -2.72 -2.96
C GLN A 98 -0.51 -2.56 -1.49
N GLN A 99 -1.39 -2.06 -0.61
CA GLN A 99 -1.07 -1.74 0.79
C GLN A 99 -0.44 -2.91 1.57
N ARG A 100 -1.03 -4.11 1.54
CA ARG A 100 -0.51 -5.25 2.31
C ARG A 100 0.90 -5.66 1.85
N ARG A 101 1.17 -5.56 0.55
CA ARG A 101 2.49 -5.84 -0.04
C ARG A 101 3.49 -4.76 0.35
N PHE A 102 3.09 -3.49 0.31
CA PHE A 102 3.88 -2.37 0.82
C PHE A 102 4.30 -2.59 2.27
N GLU A 103 3.36 -2.86 3.18
CA GLU A 103 3.65 -3.04 4.61
C GLU A 103 4.62 -4.21 4.88
N ALA A 104 4.54 -5.27 4.08
CA ALA A 104 5.43 -6.41 4.16
C ALA A 104 6.84 -6.11 3.61
N LEU A 105 6.90 -5.50 2.42
CA LEU A 105 8.11 -5.43 1.60
C LEU A 105 8.83 -4.06 1.62
N ASP A 106 8.28 -3.06 2.30
CA ASP A 106 8.90 -1.73 2.38
C ASP A 106 10.30 -1.76 3.00
N PHE A 107 11.25 -1.10 2.33
CA PHE A 107 12.66 -1.07 2.70
C PHE A 107 12.87 -0.44 4.08
N CYS A 108 12.21 0.69 4.35
CA CYS A 108 12.32 1.40 5.61
C CYS A 108 11.75 0.58 6.76
N TYR A 109 10.60 -0.05 6.56
CA TYR A 109 9.98 -0.89 7.58
C TYR A 109 10.85 -2.11 7.89
N HIS A 110 11.52 -2.68 6.89
CA HIS A 110 12.50 -3.73 7.11
C HIS A 110 13.70 -3.23 7.92
N ILE A 111 14.32 -2.10 7.57
CA ILE A 111 15.43 -1.50 8.32
C ILE A 111 15.04 -1.27 9.78
N LEU A 112 13.87 -0.66 10.03
CA LEU A 112 13.37 -0.43 11.39
C LEU A 112 13.17 -1.74 12.17
N ARG A 113 12.65 -2.80 11.52
CA ARG A 113 12.48 -4.11 12.18
C ARG A 113 13.81 -4.73 12.58
N VAL A 114 14.81 -4.70 11.70
CA VAL A 114 16.14 -5.26 11.98
C VAL A 114 16.85 -4.45 13.07
N GLN A 115 16.85 -3.12 12.97
CA GLN A 115 17.50 -2.24 13.95
C GLN A 115 16.89 -2.39 15.36
N ARG A 116 15.59 -2.68 15.47
CA ARG A 116 14.94 -2.97 16.77
C ARG A 116 15.39 -4.28 17.41
N VAL A 117 15.99 -5.19 16.64
CA VAL A 117 16.48 -6.47 17.16
C VAL A 117 17.94 -6.36 17.55
N ASP A 118 18.78 -5.82 16.67
CA ASP A 118 20.22 -5.72 16.90
C ASP A 118 20.64 -4.48 17.70
N MET A 119 19.76 -3.48 17.79
CA MET A 119 19.95 -2.20 18.47
C MET A 119 21.21 -1.44 18.03
N LYS A 120 21.68 -1.67 16.79
CA LYS A 120 22.85 -0.95 16.28
C LYS A 120 22.54 0.52 16.06
N ASP A 121 23.54 1.35 16.34
CA ASP A 121 23.53 2.78 16.11
C ASP A 121 24.88 3.19 15.50
N GLU A 122 24.95 3.10 14.18
CA GLU A 122 26.15 3.37 13.41
C GLU A 122 25.87 4.50 12.41
N VAL A 123 26.93 5.12 11.91
CA VAL A 123 26.85 6.05 10.78
C VAL A 123 27.22 5.30 9.51
N VAL A 124 26.23 5.05 8.65
CA VAL A 124 26.41 4.29 7.40
C VAL A 124 26.29 5.26 6.22
N LYS A 125 27.38 5.40 5.44
CA LYS A 125 27.43 6.36 4.31
C LYS A 125 27.03 7.79 4.70
N GLY A 126 27.43 8.23 5.89
CA GLY A 126 27.09 9.55 6.43
C GLY A 126 25.68 9.67 7.02
N ILE A 127 24.88 8.61 6.98
CA ILE A 127 23.53 8.58 7.54
C ILE A 127 23.59 8.06 8.98
N ASN A 128 23.15 8.86 9.94
CA ASN A 128 22.99 8.41 11.32
C ASN A 128 21.80 7.44 11.41
N LEU A 129 22.08 6.16 11.67
CA LEU A 129 21.07 5.10 11.65
C LEU A 129 19.96 5.35 12.67
N LYS A 130 20.29 5.77 13.90
CA LYS A 130 19.29 6.03 14.93
C LYS A 130 18.31 7.13 14.55
N ARG A 131 18.80 8.25 14.04
CA ARG A 131 17.96 9.35 13.53
C ARG A 131 17.09 8.89 12.36
N MET A 132 17.63 8.07 11.46
CA MET A 132 16.87 7.54 10.32
C MET A 132 15.72 6.63 10.78
N VAL A 133 15.96 5.67 11.67
CA VAL A 133 14.91 4.75 12.14
C VAL A 133 13.84 5.47 12.97
N ASP A 134 14.22 6.52 13.72
CA ASP A 134 13.25 7.35 14.43
C ASP A 134 12.35 8.12 13.45
N ARG A 135 12.89 8.63 12.33
CA ARG A 135 12.10 9.21 11.23
C ARG A 135 11.20 8.17 10.55
N ILE A 136 11.74 7.00 10.21
CA ILE A 136 10.97 5.88 9.63
C ILE A 136 9.77 5.54 10.52
N ARG A 137 9.95 5.46 11.83
CA ARG A 137 8.85 5.14 12.75
C ARG A 137 7.75 6.19 12.73
N ARG A 138 8.09 7.49 12.63
CA ARG A 138 7.09 8.57 12.53
C ARG A 138 6.26 8.41 11.26
N PHE A 139 6.90 8.25 10.09
CA PHE A 139 6.19 8.08 8.83
C PHE A 139 5.43 6.74 8.76
N GLN A 140 5.92 5.68 9.40
CA GLN A 140 5.17 4.44 9.53
C GLN A 140 3.84 4.63 10.26
N VAL A 141 3.84 5.41 11.35
CA VAL A 141 2.60 5.74 12.09
C VAL A 141 1.67 6.58 11.22
N LEU A 142 2.20 7.61 10.55
CA LEU A 142 1.42 8.46 9.64
C LEU A 142 0.76 7.64 8.52
N ASN A 143 1.52 6.82 7.81
CA ASN A 143 0.99 5.97 6.73
C ASN A 143 -0.09 5.03 7.26
N SER A 144 0.11 4.43 8.44
CA SER A 144 -0.89 3.53 9.05
C SER A 144 -2.20 4.26 9.34
N GLN A 145 -2.14 5.52 9.81
CA GLN A 145 -3.32 6.34 10.05
C GLN A 145 -4.04 6.69 8.74
N ILE A 146 -3.30 7.11 7.72
CA ILE A 146 -3.85 7.43 6.40
C ILE A 146 -4.52 6.19 5.80
N PHE A 147 -3.85 5.04 5.82
CA PHE A 147 -4.43 3.78 5.35
C PHE A 147 -5.70 3.41 6.11
N ALA A 148 -5.73 3.55 7.43
CA ALA A 148 -6.93 3.26 8.22
C ALA A 148 -8.12 4.14 7.80
N ILE A 149 -7.88 5.43 7.54
CA ILE A 149 -8.92 6.35 7.07
C ILE A 149 -9.39 5.97 5.67
N LEU A 150 -8.48 5.78 4.71
CA LEU A 150 -8.83 5.42 3.34
C LEU A 150 -9.65 4.12 3.27
N ASN A 151 -9.22 3.08 3.98
CA ASN A 151 -9.93 1.80 4.04
C ASN A 151 -11.32 1.92 4.67
N LYS A 152 -11.50 2.81 5.66
CA LYS A 152 -12.82 3.05 6.26
C LYS A 152 -13.83 3.57 5.23
N PHE A 153 -13.39 4.48 4.36
CA PHE A 153 -14.26 5.05 3.33
C PHE A 153 -14.48 4.11 2.15
N LEU A 154 -13.46 3.36 1.72
CA LEU A 154 -13.60 2.43 0.59
C LEU A 154 -14.47 1.20 0.90
N ARG A 155 -14.53 0.77 2.16
CA ARG A 155 -15.41 -0.32 2.61
C ARG A 155 -16.90 0.05 2.66
N SER A 156 -17.23 1.33 2.64
CA SER A 156 -18.62 1.80 2.79
C SER A 156 -19.43 1.70 1.50
N GLY A 157 -18.77 1.52 0.34
CA GLY A 157 -19.38 1.49 -0.99
C GLY A 157 -19.65 0.11 -1.57
N GLU A 158 -19.06 -0.94 -0.99
CA GLU A 158 -19.28 -2.32 -1.41
C GLU A 158 -20.62 -2.78 -0.84
N SER A 159 -21.69 -2.31 -1.47
CA SER A 159 -23.05 -2.81 -1.29
C SER A 159 -23.06 -4.30 -1.65
N ASP A 160 -23.75 -5.11 -0.85
CA ASP A 160 -23.93 -6.58 -0.85
C ASP A 160 -24.19 -7.31 -2.21
N GLU A 161 -24.09 -6.67 -3.37
CA GLU A 161 -24.42 -7.24 -4.68
C GLU A 161 -23.24 -7.92 -5.40
N LEU A 162 -21.99 -7.66 -5.01
CA LEU A 162 -20.83 -8.38 -5.55
C LEU A 162 -20.56 -9.63 -4.70
N SER A 163 -21.32 -10.68 -5.02
CA SER A 163 -20.97 -12.11 -4.95
C SER A 163 -19.62 -12.42 -4.29
N VAL A 164 -19.63 -13.21 -3.20
CA VAL A 164 -18.51 -14.01 -2.65
C VAL A 164 -17.17 -13.68 -3.33
N GLU A 165 -16.35 -12.81 -2.74
CA GLU A 165 -15.04 -12.44 -3.28
C GLU A 165 -14.35 -13.70 -3.81
N HIS A 166 -14.16 -13.78 -5.14
CA HIS A 166 -13.57 -14.95 -5.75
C HIS A 166 -12.07 -14.94 -5.43
N VAL A 167 -11.72 -15.49 -4.28
CA VAL A 167 -10.33 -15.63 -3.85
C VAL A 167 -9.66 -16.65 -4.76
N ARG A 168 -8.52 -16.27 -5.33
CA ARG A 168 -7.73 -17.16 -6.16
C ARG A 168 -7.29 -18.39 -5.35
N CYS A 169 -7.68 -19.58 -5.79
CA CYS A 169 -7.25 -20.85 -5.20
C CYS A 169 -5.99 -21.40 -5.91
N PHE A 170 -5.20 -22.17 -5.18
CA PHE A 170 -4.05 -22.89 -5.72
C PHE A 170 -4.31 -24.40 -5.60
N PRO A 171 -4.17 -25.18 -6.69
CA PRO A 171 -4.40 -26.61 -6.64
C PRO A 171 -3.33 -27.31 -5.79
N PRO A 172 -3.68 -28.40 -5.09
CA PRO A 172 -2.68 -29.22 -4.41
C PRO A 172 -1.75 -29.92 -5.42
N PRO A 173 -0.58 -30.43 -4.99
CA PRO A 173 0.25 -31.27 -5.83
C PRO A 173 -0.53 -32.47 -6.37
N ILE A 174 -0.44 -32.70 -7.68
CA ILE A 174 -1.09 -33.85 -8.34
C ILE A 174 -0.06 -34.96 -8.48
N HIS A 175 -0.45 -36.19 -8.13
CA HIS A 175 0.44 -37.34 -8.23
C HIS A 175 0.81 -37.62 -9.71
N PRO A 176 2.08 -37.90 -10.05
CA PRO A 176 2.52 -38.07 -11.45
C PRO A 176 1.78 -39.16 -12.23
N SER A 177 1.22 -40.16 -11.55
CA SER A 177 0.39 -41.19 -12.19
C SER A 177 -0.92 -40.66 -12.76
N ILE A 178 -1.40 -39.53 -12.27
CA ILE A 178 -2.65 -38.87 -12.69
C ILE A 178 -2.34 -37.80 -13.75
N ASN A 179 -1.16 -37.19 -13.71
CA ASN A 179 -0.72 -36.21 -14.71
C ASN A 179 0.80 -36.31 -14.97
N PRO A 180 1.24 -37.10 -15.97
CA PRO A 180 2.67 -37.29 -16.28
C PRO A 180 3.40 -36.05 -16.78
N GLN A 181 2.66 -34.99 -17.15
CA GLN A 181 3.20 -33.76 -17.75
C GLN A 181 3.42 -32.62 -16.75
N GLN A 182 3.02 -32.77 -15.48
CA GLN A 182 3.31 -31.77 -14.46
C GLN A 182 4.70 -32.01 -13.87
N HIS A 183 5.68 -31.23 -14.33
CA HIS A 183 6.97 -31.12 -13.66
C HIS A 183 6.77 -30.54 -12.26
N TYR A 184 6.83 -31.42 -11.26
CA TYR A 184 6.94 -31.01 -9.87
C TYR A 184 8.26 -30.24 -9.70
N HIS A 185 8.20 -28.92 -9.57
CA HIS A 185 9.36 -28.14 -9.18
C HIS A 185 9.65 -28.44 -7.70
N ALA A 186 10.52 -29.43 -7.45
CA ALA A 186 10.98 -29.71 -6.12
C ALA A 186 11.71 -28.46 -5.56
N PRO A 187 11.48 -28.08 -4.29
CA PRO A 187 12.06 -26.88 -3.70
C PRO A 187 13.61 -26.86 -3.70
N GLU A 188 14.26 -27.99 -3.97
CA GLU A 188 15.70 -28.10 -4.17
C GLU A 188 16.20 -27.34 -5.41
N HIS A 189 15.35 -27.15 -6.42
CA HIS A 189 15.68 -26.44 -7.66
C HIS A 189 15.52 -24.91 -7.56
N LEU A 190 15.02 -24.38 -6.42
CA LEU A 190 14.87 -22.94 -6.16
C LEU A 190 16.09 -22.32 -5.44
N ARG A 191 17.14 -23.10 -5.16
CA ARG A 191 18.31 -22.67 -4.36
C ARG A 191 19.54 -22.25 -5.17
N GLN A 192 19.39 -21.92 -6.44
CA GLN A 192 20.51 -21.44 -7.26
C GLN A 192 20.26 -20.03 -7.76
N TYR A 193 20.40 -19.04 -6.88
CA TYR A 193 20.93 -17.70 -7.17
C TYR A 193 21.55 -17.12 -5.90
#